data_AF-A0A1M5DAH2-F1
#
_entry.id   AF-A0A1M5DAH2-F1
#
_cell.length_a   1.000
_cell.length_b   1.000
_cell.length_c   1.000
_cell.angle_alpha   90.00
_cell.angle_beta   90.00
_cell.angle_gamma   90.00
#
_symmetry.space_group_name_H-M   'P 1'
#
loop_
_entity.id
_entity.type
_entity.pdbx_description
1 polymer ?
#
loop_
_entity_poly.entity_id
_entity_poly.type
_entity_poly.pdbx_seq_one_letter_code
_entity_poly.pdbx_strand_id
1 'polypeptide(L)'
;MENILENNHFLTQTEVYKFLLATLLCGLIGTEREFRSKQAGLKTMIMIGLGSTLFTILSIKIGLTSHDRIASNIVTGIGFLGAGVIFKEDNQVKGLTTACVIWIVAAIGMAIGAGYFEQAVGVTLVVLLALLTFPFIENMVEQRFTKRVYRIVKKYENESLEKYEEDIKTSGLKLSRGKQELANGTISGTWVAIGSPKNHKRFVDRMLQDKKIIAFDF
;
A
#
# COMPACT_ATOMS: atom_id res chain seq x y z
N MET A 1 -24.36 -50.87 -11.51
CA MET A 1 -23.54 -50.28 -10.42
C MET A 1 -22.06 -50.18 -10.85
N GLU A 2 -21.76 -50.17 -12.15
CA GLU A 2 -20.37 -50.12 -12.69
C GLU A 2 -19.99 -48.77 -13.34
N ASN A 3 -20.95 -47.86 -13.60
CA ASN A 3 -20.68 -46.56 -14.23
C ASN A 3 -20.32 -45.41 -13.27
N ILE A 4 -20.21 -45.66 -11.96
CA ILE A 4 -19.83 -44.62 -10.98
C ILE A 4 -18.31 -44.60 -10.75
N LEU A 5 -17.60 -45.68 -11.10
CA LEU A 5 -16.17 -45.82 -10.84
C LEU A 5 -15.25 -45.28 -11.95
N GLU A 6 -15.73 -45.17 -13.20
CA GLU A 6 -14.93 -44.59 -14.30
C GLU A 6 -14.88 -43.05 -14.30
N ASN A 7 -15.76 -42.37 -13.56
CA ASN A 7 -15.78 -40.89 -13.46
C ASN A 7 -14.90 -40.32 -12.33
N ASN A 8 -14.09 -41.14 -11.67
CA ASN A 8 -13.32 -40.78 -10.47
C ASN A 8 -11.96 -40.09 -10.74
N HIS A 9 -11.83 -39.31 -11.81
CA HIS A 9 -10.71 -38.37 -11.86
C HIS A 9 -11.04 -37.15 -11.00
N PHE A 10 -10.70 -37.23 -9.71
CA PHE A 10 -10.77 -36.11 -8.77
C PHE A 10 -9.99 -34.88 -9.29
N LEU A 11 -8.94 -35.13 -10.09
CA LEU A 11 -8.15 -34.13 -10.81
C LEU A 11 -8.16 -34.46 -12.30
N THR A 12 -8.86 -33.66 -13.09
CA THR A 12 -8.79 -33.69 -14.55
C THR A 12 -7.56 -32.91 -15.03
N GLN A 13 -7.03 -33.22 -16.23
CA GLN A 13 -5.90 -32.46 -16.79
C GLN A 13 -6.20 -30.95 -16.87
N THR A 14 -7.44 -30.60 -17.21
CA THR A 14 -7.92 -29.21 -17.24
C THR A 14 -7.80 -28.52 -15.88
N GLU A 15 -8.07 -29.23 -14.78
CA GLU A 15 -7.96 -28.67 -13.42
C GLU A 15 -6.51 -28.48 -13.00
N VAL A 16 -5.62 -29.40 -13.39
CA VAL A 16 -4.17 -29.22 -13.19
C VAL A 16 -3.69 -27.95 -13.90
N TYR A 17 -4.11 -27.71 -15.14
CA TYR A 17 -3.79 -26.47 -15.85
C TYR A 17 -4.35 -25.22 -15.15
N LYS A 18 -5.58 -25.28 -14.61
CA LYS A 18 -6.15 -24.20 -13.81
C LYS A 18 -5.31 -23.90 -12.57
N PHE A 19 -4.88 -24.90 -11.81
CA PHE A 19 -4.05 -24.69 -10.62
C PHE A 19 -2.66 -24.16 -10.96
N LEU A 20 -2.04 -24.64 -12.04
CA LEU A 20 -0.75 -24.11 -12.52
C LEU A 20 -0.89 -22.65 -12.95
N LEU A 21 -1.94 -22.30 -13.70
CA LEU A 21 -2.19 -20.93 -14.12
C LEU A 21 -2.48 -20.01 -12.93
N ALA A 22 -3.29 -20.47 -11.96
CA ALA A 22 -3.55 -19.72 -10.74
C ALA A 22 -2.28 -19.47 -9.94
N THR A 23 -1.44 -20.50 -9.78
CA THR A 23 -0.13 -20.37 -9.13
C THR A 23 0.76 -19.36 -9.85
N LEU A 24 0.80 -19.40 -11.19
CA LEU A 24 1.59 -18.47 -11.97
C LEU A 24 1.09 -17.03 -11.83
N LEU A 25 -0.19 -16.76 -12.11
CA LEU A 25 -0.73 -15.39 -12.13
C LEU A 25 -0.76 -14.75 -10.74
N CYS A 26 -1.24 -15.48 -9.74
CA CYS A 26 -1.24 -15.01 -8.35
C CYS A 26 0.19 -14.94 -7.79
N GLY A 27 1.08 -15.84 -8.25
CA GLY A 27 2.49 -15.83 -7.95
C GLY A 27 3.20 -14.58 -8.45
N LEU A 28 2.97 -14.15 -9.70
CA LEU A 28 3.55 -12.92 -10.24
C LEU A 28 3.21 -11.68 -9.39
N ILE A 29 1.95 -11.55 -8.98
CA ILE A 29 1.52 -10.49 -8.05
C ILE A 29 2.25 -10.67 -6.71
N GLY A 30 2.25 -11.89 -6.17
CA GLY A 30 2.90 -12.20 -4.90
C GLY A 30 4.41 -11.94 -4.88
N THR A 31 5.12 -12.17 -5.97
CA THR A 31 6.56 -11.89 -6.11
C THR A 31 6.83 -10.38 -6.04
N GLU A 32 6.01 -9.57 -6.70
CA GLU A 32 6.08 -8.10 -6.56
C GLU A 32 5.88 -7.67 -5.10
N ARG A 33 4.89 -8.26 -4.43
CA ARG A 33 4.60 -7.97 -3.01
C ARG A 33 5.76 -8.33 -2.10
N GLU A 34 6.34 -9.52 -2.29
CA GLU A 34 7.45 -10.02 -1.46
C GLU A 34 8.72 -9.21 -1.72
N PHE A 35 9.02 -8.87 -2.98
CA PHE A 35 10.16 -8.02 -3.32
C PHE A 35 10.07 -6.62 -2.67
N ARG A 36 8.86 -6.08 -2.49
CA ARG A 36 8.63 -4.81 -1.80
C ARG A 36 8.45 -4.95 -0.28
N SER A 37 8.76 -6.10 0.30
CA SER A 37 8.68 -6.41 1.73
C SER A 37 7.30 -6.09 2.35
N LYS A 38 6.24 -6.45 1.62
CA LYS A 38 4.87 -6.16 2.04
C LYS A 38 4.32 -7.33 2.86
N GLN A 39 3.36 -7.04 3.74
CA GLN A 39 2.86 -7.96 4.78
C GLN A 39 2.34 -9.30 4.25
N ALA A 40 1.71 -9.32 3.07
CA ALA A 40 1.28 -10.54 2.38
C ALA A 40 2.08 -10.70 1.08
N GLY A 41 2.98 -11.69 1.06
CA GLY A 41 3.92 -11.96 -0.01
C GLY A 41 3.51 -13.13 -0.91
N LEU A 42 4.49 -13.76 -1.56
CA LEU A 42 4.28 -14.79 -2.60
C LEU A 42 3.42 -15.96 -2.14
N LYS A 43 3.80 -16.60 -1.04
CA LYS A 43 3.11 -17.80 -0.52
C LYS A 43 1.64 -17.50 -0.22
N THR A 44 1.36 -16.35 0.37
CA THR A 44 0.00 -15.92 0.72
C THR A 44 -0.86 -15.73 -0.52
N MET A 45 -0.34 -15.03 -1.54
CA MET A 45 -1.11 -14.79 -2.78
C MET A 45 -1.38 -16.08 -3.55
N ILE A 46 -0.41 -17.00 -3.60
CA ILE A 46 -0.60 -18.32 -4.22
C ILE A 46 -1.68 -19.11 -3.49
N MET A 47 -1.64 -19.17 -2.14
CA MET A 47 -2.64 -19.90 -1.36
C MET A 47 -4.06 -19.34 -1.53
N ILE A 48 -4.20 -18.01 -1.54
CA ILE A 48 -5.50 -17.34 -1.77
C ILE A 48 -6.03 -17.67 -3.17
N GLY A 49 -5.19 -17.55 -4.20
CA GLY A 49 -5.55 -17.84 -5.59
C GLY A 49 -5.97 -19.31 -5.76
N LEU A 50 -5.14 -20.25 -5.32
CA LEU A 50 -5.42 -21.68 -5.39
C LEU A 50 -6.68 -22.07 -4.63
N GLY A 51 -6.87 -21.57 -3.41
CA GLY A 51 -8.07 -21.82 -2.61
C GLY A 51 -9.32 -21.31 -3.33
N SER A 52 -9.27 -20.11 -3.89
CA SER A 52 -10.40 -19.51 -4.62
C SER A 52 -10.72 -20.27 -5.91
N THR A 53 -9.69 -20.73 -6.63
CA THR A 53 -9.84 -21.60 -7.82
C THR A 53 -10.51 -22.92 -7.44
N LEU A 54 -10.03 -23.59 -6.39
CA LEU A 54 -10.60 -24.85 -5.91
C LEU A 54 -12.06 -24.69 -5.50
N PHE A 55 -12.37 -23.69 -4.66
CA PHE A 55 -13.75 -23.47 -4.21
C PHE A 55 -14.69 -23.13 -5.35
N THR A 56 -14.22 -22.41 -6.37
CA THR A 56 -15.04 -22.10 -7.55
C THR A 56 -15.31 -23.35 -8.40
N ILE A 57 -14.29 -24.20 -8.62
CA ILE A 57 -14.48 -25.49 -9.29
C ILE A 57 -15.47 -26.38 -8.52
N LEU A 58 -15.34 -26.46 -7.19
CA LEU A 58 -16.26 -27.20 -6.34
C LEU A 58 -17.68 -26.64 -6.39
N SER A 59 -17.83 -25.31 -6.41
CA SER A 59 -19.11 -24.62 -6.61
C SER A 59 -19.79 -25.06 -7.90
N ILE A 60 -19.03 -25.20 -8.98
CA ILE A 60 -19.55 -25.61 -10.29
C ILE A 60 -19.90 -27.11 -10.30
N LYS A 61 -19.05 -27.97 -9.72
CA LYS A 61 -19.27 -29.42 -9.73
C LYS A 61 -20.40 -29.88 -8.80
N ILE A 62 -20.55 -29.25 -7.64
CA ILE A 62 -21.49 -29.67 -6.58
C ILE A 62 -22.78 -28.85 -6.61
N GLY A 63 -22.76 -27.65 -7.19
CA GLY A 63 -23.90 -26.75 -7.25
C GLY A 63 -25.01 -27.22 -8.18
N LEU A 64 -25.91 -28.08 -7.70
CA LEU A 64 -27.02 -28.64 -8.49
C LEU A 64 -28.04 -27.58 -8.97
N THR A 65 -28.29 -26.53 -8.19
CA THR A 65 -29.32 -25.50 -8.47
C THR A 65 -28.79 -24.07 -8.46
N SER A 66 -27.63 -23.83 -7.85
CA SER A 66 -27.00 -22.51 -7.74
C SER A 66 -25.48 -22.67 -7.70
N HIS A 67 -24.83 -22.37 -8.83
CA HIS A 67 -23.38 -22.48 -8.98
C HIS A 67 -22.64 -21.29 -8.34
N ASP A 68 -23.36 -20.29 -7.83
CA ASP A 68 -22.86 -19.03 -7.30
C ASP A 68 -22.71 -19.02 -5.76
N ARG A 69 -23.34 -19.95 -5.02
CA ARG A 69 -23.37 -19.89 -3.54
C ARG A 69 -22.02 -20.10 -2.87
N ILE A 70 -21.21 -21.07 -3.33
CA ILE A 70 -19.87 -21.26 -2.75
C ILE A 70 -18.95 -20.13 -3.24
N ALA A 71 -19.09 -19.73 -4.50
CA ALA A 71 -18.34 -18.62 -5.09
C ALA A 71 -18.59 -17.27 -4.36
N SER A 72 -19.83 -16.95 -4.01
CA SER A 72 -20.18 -15.71 -3.30
C SER A 72 -19.64 -15.67 -1.87
N ASN A 73 -19.56 -16.82 -1.20
CA ASN A 73 -18.94 -16.92 0.13
C ASN A 73 -17.43 -16.65 0.12
N ILE A 74 -16.74 -16.87 -1.00
CA ILE A 74 -15.32 -16.49 -1.14
C ILE A 74 -15.17 -14.98 -0.99
N VAL A 75 -16.04 -14.19 -1.63
CA VAL A 75 -16.00 -12.72 -1.57
C VAL A 75 -16.16 -12.24 -0.12
N THR A 76 -17.10 -12.83 0.61
CA THR A 76 -17.33 -12.55 2.04
C THR A 76 -16.13 -12.97 2.90
N GLY A 77 -15.61 -14.18 2.72
CA GLY A 77 -14.50 -14.70 3.51
C GLY A 77 -13.18 -13.94 3.29
N ILE A 78 -12.91 -13.53 2.06
CA ILE A 78 -11.74 -12.72 1.72
C ILE A 78 -11.85 -11.31 2.30
N GLY A 79 -13.06 -10.76 2.42
CA GLY A 79 -13.30 -9.50 3.14
C GLY A 79 -12.79 -9.55 4.59
N PHE A 80 -12.97 -10.68 5.29
CA PHE A 80 -12.45 -10.87 6.65
C PHE A 80 -10.91 -10.93 6.68
N LEU A 81 -10.28 -11.69 5.78
CA LEU A 81 -8.81 -11.74 5.68
C LEU A 81 -8.22 -10.37 5.31
N GLY A 82 -8.88 -9.63 4.42
CA GLY A 82 -8.50 -8.27 4.03
C GLY A 82 -8.57 -7.30 5.21
N ALA A 83 -9.63 -7.36 6.02
CA ALA A 83 -9.73 -6.56 7.25
C ALA A 83 -8.61 -6.91 8.24
N GLY A 84 -8.24 -8.19 8.36
CA GLY A 84 -7.19 -8.66 9.27
C GLY A 84 -5.78 -8.13 8.97
N VAL A 85 -5.51 -7.67 7.75
CA VAL A 85 -4.20 -7.07 7.38
C VAL A 85 -4.21 -5.53 7.48
N ILE A 86 -5.35 -4.90 7.77
CA ILE A 86 -5.46 -3.46 7.94
C ILE A 86 -5.30 -3.11 9.42
N PHE A 87 -4.30 -2.30 9.75
CA PHE A 87 -4.09 -1.84 11.12
C PHE A 87 -3.56 -0.40 11.18
N LYS A 88 -3.76 0.25 12.32
CA LYS A 88 -3.31 1.61 12.57
C LYS A 88 -2.02 1.59 13.39
N GLU A 89 -1.00 2.28 12.90
CA GLU A 89 0.30 2.44 13.57
C GLU A 89 0.70 3.93 13.47
N ASP A 90 1.09 4.56 14.58
CA ASP A 90 1.55 5.96 14.65
C ASP A 90 0.73 6.97 13.84
N ASN A 91 -0.59 6.89 14.02
CA ASN A 91 -1.57 7.75 13.34
C ASN A 91 -1.65 7.60 11.81
N GLN A 92 -1.08 6.51 11.26
CA GLN A 92 -1.22 6.11 9.86
C GLN A 92 -1.92 4.75 9.76
N VAL A 93 -2.73 4.58 8.70
CA VAL A 93 -3.38 3.29 8.41
C VAL A 93 -2.49 2.52 7.43
N LYS A 94 -2.03 1.33 7.82
CA LYS A 94 -1.23 0.42 6.99
C LYS A 94 -2.09 -0.75 6.50
N GLY A 95 -1.63 -1.38 5.41
CA GLY A 95 -2.23 -2.61 4.89
C GLY A 95 -3.37 -2.44 3.89
N LEU A 96 -3.86 -1.22 3.65
CA LEU A 96 -4.97 -0.95 2.71
C LEU A 96 -4.75 -1.54 1.32
N THR A 97 -3.62 -1.23 0.68
CA THR A 97 -3.29 -1.79 -0.64
C THR A 97 -3.15 -3.32 -0.60
N THR A 98 -2.59 -3.87 0.48
CA THR A 98 -2.43 -5.32 0.63
C THR A 98 -3.80 -6.00 0.72
N ALA A 99 -4.76 -5.42 1.44
CA ALA A 99 -6.13 -5.91 1.52
C ALA A 99 -6.82 -5.90 0.13
N CYS A 100 -6.66 -4.82 -0.64
CA CYS A 100 -7.18 -4.74 -2.01
C CYS A 100 -6.54 -5.80 -2.93
N VAL A 101 -5.22 -6.03 -2.81
CA VAL A 101 -4.53 -7.05 -3.61
C VAL A 101 -5.01 -8.45 -3.25
N ILE A 102 -5.17 -8.77 -1.96
CA ILE A 102 -5.76 -10.03 -1.50
C ILE A 102 -7.14 -10.26 -2.13
N TRP A 103 -7.97 -9.22 -2.17
CA TRP A 103 -9.30 -9.26 -2.76
C TRP A 103 -9.27 -9.55 -4.27
N ILE A 104 -8.41 -8.86 -5.02
CA ILE A 104 -8.26 -9.09 -6.46
C ILE A 104 -7.66 -10.46 -6.77
N VAL A 105 -6.68 -10.92 -5.99
CA VAL A 105 -6.06 -12.25 -6.16
C VAL A 105 -7.09 -13.37 -5.99
N ALA A 106 -8.00 -13.23 -5.03
CA ALA A 106 -9.12 -14.17 -4.90
C ALA A 106 -10.02 -14.16 -6.15
N ALA A 107 -10.37 -12.98 -6.66
CA ALA A 107 -11.16 -12.85 -7.88
C ALA A 107 -10.47 -13.47 -9.12
N ILE A 108 -9.15 -13.30 -9.26
CA ILE A 108 -8.35 -13.97 -10.29
C ILE A 108 -8.46 -15.49 -10.15
N GLY A 109 -8.29 -16.01 -8.93
CA GLY A 109 -8.46 -17.44 -8.66
C GLY A 109 -9.86 -17.96 -9.02
N MET A 110 -10.91 -17.19 -8.70
CA MET A 110 -12.29 -17.51 -9.10
C MET A 110 -12.46 -17.52 -10.63
N ALA A 111 -11.94 -16.52 -11.33
CA ALA A 111 -12.02 -16.44 -12.79
C ALA A 111 -11.37 -17.67 -13.44
N ILE A 112 -10.18 -18.07 -12.98
CA ILE A 112 -9.49 -19.28 -13.46
C ILE A 112 -10.30 -20.54 -13.14
N GLY A 113 -10.86 -20.64 -11.93
CA GLY A 113 -11.71 -21.76 -11.52
C GLY A 113 -12.93 -21.92 -12.43
N ALA A 114 -13.56 -20.81 -12.78
CA ALA A 114 -14.70 -20.74 -13.70
C ALA A 114 -14.33 -20.88 -15.19
N GLY A 115 -13.04 -20.83 -15.55
CA GLY A 115 -12.56 -20.97 -16.93
C GLY A 115 -12.42 -19.65 -17.71
N TYR A 116 -12.58 -18.51 -17.05
CA TYR A 116 -12.42 -17.16 -17.61
C TYR A 116 -10.95 -16.74 -17.63
N PHE A 117 -10.15 -17.41 -18.47
CA PHE A 117 -8.70 -17.24 -18.51
C PHE A 117 -8.25 -15.88 -19.05
N GLU A 118 -8.95 -15.36 -20.08
CA GLU A 118 -8.65 -14.04 -20.65
C GLU A 118 -8.84 -12.93 -19.63
N GLN A 119 -9.92 -13.01 -18.84
CA GLN A 119 -10.22 -12.08 -17.75
C GLN A 119 -9.17 -12.17 -16.65
N ALA A 120 -8.78 -13.40 -16.26
CA ALA A 120 -7.76 -13.61 -15.25
C ALA A 120 -6.42 -12.97 -15.67
N VAL A 121 -5.95 -13.25 -16.89
CA VAL A 121 -4.70 -12.69 -17.42
C VAL A 121 -4.80 -11.16 -17.56
N GLY A 122 -5.88 -10.65 -18.12
CA GLY A 122 -6.10 -9.21 -18.32
C GLY A 122 -6.07 -8.44 -16.99
N VAL A 123 -6.78 -8.93 -15.97
CA VAL A 123 -6.79 -8.31 -14.64
C VAL A 123 -5.40 -8.41 -13.98
N THR A 124 -4.72 -9.55 -14.07
CA THR A 124 -3.35 -9.69 -13.56
C THR A 124 -2.41 -8.65 -14.17
N LEU A 125 -2.46 -8.45 -15.49
CA LEU A 125 -1.63 -7.45 -16.16
C LEU A 125 -1.93 -6.02 -15.69
N VAL A 126 -3.21 -5.65 -15.58
CA VAL A 126 -3.61 -4.32 -15.10
C VAL A 126 -3.18 -4.09 -13.65
N VAL A 127 -3.32 -5.10 -12.79
CA VAL A 127 -2.87 -5.03 -11.38
C VAL A 127 -1.36 -4.87 -11.30
N LEU A 128 -0.59 -5.69 -12.04
CA LEU A 128 0.86 -5.58 -12.06
C LEU A 128 1.31 -4.22 -12.58
N LEU A 129 0.68 -3.71 -13.64
CA LEU A 129 0.97 -2.37 -14.16
C LEU A 129 0.76 -1.33 -13.06
N ALA A 130 -0.38 -1.35 -12.36
CA ALA A 130 -0.64 -0.42 -11.26
C ALA A 130 0.37 -0.56 -10.11
N LEU A 131 0.68 -1.79 -9.68
CA LEU A 131 1.65 -2.04 -8.60
C LEU A 131 3.08 -1.61 -8.98
N LEU A 132 3.43 -1.70 -10.25
CA LEU A 132 4.74 -1.27 -10.74
C LEU A 132 4.80 0.26 -10.93
N THR A 133 3.78 0.90 -11.50
CA THR A 133 3.83 2.34 -11.85
C THR A 133 3.62 3.28 -10.66
N PHE A 134 2.69 2.95 -9.76
CA PHE A 134 2.32 3.85 -8.66
C PHE A 134 3.50 4.19 -7.74
N PRO A 135 4.39 3.25 -7.35
CA PRO A 135 5.56 3.57 -6.55
C PRO A 135 6.54 4.54 -7.25
N PHE A 136 6.63 4.52 -8.58
CA PHE A 136 7.44 5.52 -9.30
C PHE A 136 6.82 6.91 -9.22
N ILE A 137 5.49 6.99 -9.31
CA ILE A 137 4.75 8.25 -9.18
C ILE A 137 4.89 8.78 -7.75
N GLU A 138 4.71 7.93 -6.74
CA GLU A 138 4.92 8.28 -5.33
C GLU A 138 6.33 8.81 -5.09
N ASN A 139 7.37 8.07 -5.53
CA ASN A 139 8.75 8.52 -5.40
C ASN A 139 9.02 9.85 -6.12
N MET A 140 8.44 10.06 -7.31
CA MET A 140 8.56 11.31 -8.06
C MET A 140 7.92 12.49 -7.30
N VAL A 141 6.79 12.24 -6.63
CA VAL A 141 6.07 13.24 -5.84
C VAL A 141 6.78 13.51 -4.51
N GLU A 142 7.21 12.47 -3.78
CA GLU A 142 7.93 12.60 -2.50
C GLU A 142 9.25 13.36 -2.66
N GLN A 143 9.98 13.12 -3.76
CA GLN A 143 11.19 13.87 -4.09
C GLN A 143 10.94 15.37 -4.31
N ARG A 144 9.71 15.77 -4.63
CA ARG A 144 9.33 17.18 -4.84
C ARG A 144 8.61 17.80 -3.65
N PHE A 145 7.92 17.02 -2.82
CA PHE A 145 6.98 17.51 -1.81
C PHE A 145 7.12 16.78 -0.47
N THR A 146 8.33 16.73 0.08
CA THR A 146 8.53 16.34 1.48
C THR A 146 7.92 17.41 2.39
N LYS A 147 7.15 17.00 3.40
CA LYS A 147 6.62 17.88 4.45
C LYS A 147 7.44 17.69 5.72
N ARG A 148 8.00 18.75 6.28
CA ARG A 148 8.70 18.74 7.57
C ARG A 148 8.16 19.81 8.50
N VAL A 149 8.16 19.51 9.80
CA VAL A 149 7.76 20.44 10.86
C VAL A 149 9.03 20.94 11.51
N TYR A 150 9.23 22.25 11.51
CA TYR A 150 10.38 22.90 12.11
C TYR A 150 9.93 23.63 13.36
N ARG A 151 10.65 23.43 14.47
CA ARG A 151 10.51 24.24 15.69
C ARG A 151 11.80 25.00 15.93
N ILE A 152 11.72 26.31 16.02
CA ILE A 152 12.87 27.18 16.34
C ILE A 152 12.58 27.89 17.66
N VAL A 153 13.54 27.83 18.58
CA VAL A 153 13.48 28.52 19.88
C VAL A 153 14.64 29.52 19.97
N LYS A 154 14.34 30.78 20.31
CA LYS A 154 15.34 31.83 20.54
C LYS A 154 15.03 32.69 21.76
N LYS A 155 15.99 33.46 22.25
CA LYS A 155 15.76 34.48 23.28
C LYS A 155 14.90 35.61 22.72
N TYR A 156 14.00 36.16 23.54
CA TYR A 156 13.16 37.29 23.18
C TYR A 156 13.93 38.61 23.40
N GLU A 157 14.60 39.09 22.35
CA GLU A 157 15.38 40.34 22.35
C GLU A 157 14.76 41.37 21.38
N ASN A 158 13.44 41.59 21.44
CA ASN A 158 12.68 42.48 20.52
C ASN A 158 12.78 42.17 19.01
N GLU A 159 13.52 41.15 18.58
CA GLU A 159 13.54 40.67 17.20
C GLU A 159 12.38 39.68 16.96
N SER A 160 11.61 39.87 15.88
CA SER A 160 10.55 38.95 15.46
C SER A 160 11.12 37.62 14.90
N LEU A 161 10.28 36.59 14.77
CA LEU A 161 10.65 35.33 14.10
C LEU A 161 10.58 35.42 12.56
N GLU A 162 10.28 36.61 12.01
CA GLU A 162 10.03 36.82 10.58
C GLU A 162 11.25 36.49 9.70
N LYS A 163 12.47 36.72 10.21
CA LYS A 163 13.71 36.32 9.53
C LYS A 163 13.71 34.83 9.17
N TYR A 164 13.26 33.96 10.07
CA TYR A 164 13.26 32.52 9.81
C TYR A 164 12.15 32.12 8.82
N GLU A 165 11.05 32.86 8.79
CA GLU A 165 10.00 32.67 7.77
C GLU A 165 10.50 33.02 6.37
N GLU A 166 11.30 34.09 6.27
CA GLU A 166 11.96 34.48 5.05
C GLU A 166 13.05 33.48 4.64
N ASP A 167 13.82 32.95 5.60
CA ASP A 167 14.83 31.92 5.35
C ASP A 167 14.21 30.59 4.85
N ILE A 168 13.01 30.22 5.32
CA ILE A 168 12.26 29.07 4.78
C ILE A 168 11.84 29.34 3.33
N LYS A 169 11.29 30.53 3.04
CA LYS A 169 10.84 30.90 1.68
C LYS A 169 12.01 30.98 0.69
N THR A 170 13.12 31.61 1.07
CA THR A 170 14.32 31.76 0.23
C THR A 170 15.03 30.43 -0.05
N SER A 171 14.84 29.44 0.83
CA SER A 171 15.29 28.06 0.59
C SER A 171 14.43 27.32 -0.45
N GLY A 172 13.39 27.96 -0.99
CA GLY A 172 12.47 27.38 -1.98
C GLY A 172 11.48 26.40 -1.36
N LEU A 173 11.15 26.57 -0.06
CA LEU A 173 10.13 25.79 0.64
C LEU A 173 8.83 26.59 0.74
N LYS A 174 7.70 25.92 0.53
CA LYS A 174 6.38 26.50 0.83
C LYS A 174 6.16 26.47 2.33
N LEU A 175 5.80 27.61 2.92
CA LEU A 175 5.64 27.81 4.35
C LEU A 175 4.15 27.82 4.74
N SER A 176 3.80 27.09 5.79
CA SER A 176 2.57 27.30 6.56
C SER A 176 2.93 27.59 8.02
N ARG A 177 2.40 28.71 8.53
CA ARG A 177 2.69 29.19 9.88
C ARG A 177 1.91 28.36 10.90
N GLY A 178 2.60 27.79 11.86
CA GLY A 178 2.00 27.13 13.02
C GLY A 178 1.86 28.09 14.20
N LYS A 179 1.80 27.52 15.41
CA LYS A 179 1.67 28.27 16.65
C LYS A 179 2.98 28.97 17.01
N GLN A 180 2.88 30.18 17.57
CA GLN A 180 3.98 30.86 18.24
C GLN A 180 3.67 30.95 19.73
N GLU A 181 4.66 30.67 20.56
CA GLU A 181 4.54 30.72 22.01
C GLU A 181 5.71 31.51 22.59
N LEU A 182 5.40 32.50 23.43
CA LEU A 182 6.37 33.24 24.23
C LEU A 182 6.26 32.73 25.66
N ALA A 183 7.32 32.09 26.16
CA ALA A 183 7.39 31.58 27.52
C ALA A 183 8.81 31.72 28.06
N ASN A 184 8.93 32.07 29.34
CA ASN A 184 10.21 32.10 30.07
C ASN A 184 11.32 32.94 29.39
N GLY A 185 10.95 34.09 28.78
CA GLY A 185 11.91 34.96 28.08
C GLY A 185 12.43 34.40 26.74
N THR A 186 11.84 33.30 26.25
CA THR A 186 12.13 32.70 24.95
C THR A 186 10.89 32.72 24.07
N ILE A 187 11.08 32.95 22.77
CA ILE A 187 10.04 32.86 21.77
C ILE A 187 10.28 31.59 20.94
N SER A 188 9.23 30.78 20.80
CA SER A 188 9.24 29.57 19.99
C SER A 188 8.22 29.70 18.87
N GLY A 189 8.60 29.25 17.67
CA GLY A 189 7.71 29.17 16.53
C GLY A 189 7.75 27.79 15.92
N THR A 190 6.58 27.33 15.50
CA THR A 190 6.43 26.08 14.74
C THR A 190 6.01 26.40 13.33
N TRP A 191 6.69 25.81 12.34
CA TRP A 191 6.38 25.97 10.93
C TRP A 191 6.28 24.63 10.24
N VAL A 192 5.34 24.52 9.32
CA VAL A 192 5.24 23.37 8.43
C VAL A 192 5.78 23.82 7.08
N ALA A 193 6.87 23.21 6.63
CA ALA A 193 7.47 23.53 5.35
C ALA A 193 7.34 22.34 4.38
N ILE A 194 7.01 22.63 3.12
CA ILE A 194 6.85 21.63 2.06
C ILE A 194 7.80 21.94 0.91
N GLY A 195 8.60 20.97 0.49
CA GLY A 195 9.46 21.09 -0.69
C GLY A 195 10.38 19.90 -0.89
N SER A 196 11.38 20.05 -1.75
CA SER A 196 12.30 18.96 -2.06
C SER A 196 13.25 18.66 -0.88
N PRO A 197 13.75 17.42 -0.75
CA PRO A 197 14.76 17.07 0.26
C PRO A 197 16.02 17.95 0.20
N LYS A 198 16.43 18.37 -1.00
CA LYS A 198 17.57 19.29 -1.21
C LYS A 198 17.32 20.66 -0.60
N ASN A 199 16.11 21.21 -0.77
CA ASN A 199 15.73 22.50 -0.20
C ASN A 199 15.64 22.42 1.33
N HIS A 200 15.11 21.32 1.86
CA HIS A 200 15.12 21.07 3.31
C HIS A 200 16.53 20.97 3.87
N LYS A 201 17.44 20.24 3.22
CA LYS A 201 18.84 20.14 3.64
C LYS A 201 19.51 21.51 3.69
N ARG A 202 19.34 22.32 2.62
CA ARG A 202 19.87 23.69 2.57
C ARG A 202 19.35 24.57 3.71
N PHE A 203 18.08 24.44 4.06
CA PHE A 203 17.48 25.18 5.19
C PHE A 203 18.05 24.71 6.53
N VAL A 204 18.10 23.40 6.76
CA VAL A 204 18.65 22.79 7.99
C VAL A 204 20.10 23.17 8.20
N ASP A 205 20.95 23.05 7.18
CA ASP A 205 22.38 23.39 7.25
C ASP A 205 22.58 24.86 7.63
N ARG A 206 21.69 25.75 7.17
CA ARG A 206 21.71 27.18 7.51
C ARG A 206 21.27 27.46 8.94
N MET A 207 20.23 26.78 9.43
CA MET A 207 19.74 26.93 10.81
C MET A 207 20.75 26.41 11.83
N LEU A 208 21.42 25.29 11.54
CA LEU A 208 22.48 24.74 12.42
C LEU A 208 23.69 25.68 12.59
N GLN A 209 23.88 26.64 11.69
CA GLN A 209 24.95 27.64 11.76
C GLN A 209 24.53 28.93 12.51
N ASP A 210 23.24 29.14 12.78
CA ASP A 210 22.77 30.36 13.43
C ASP A 210 22.92 30.27 14.95
N LYS A 211 23.94 30.96 15.49
CA LYS A 211 24.25 31.01 16.93
C LYS A 211 23.16 31.67 17.79
N LYS A 212 22.17 32.34 17.19
CA LYS A 212 21.03 32.92 17.91
C LYS A 212 19.96 31.89 18.27
N ILE A 213 20.00 30.70 17.67
CA ILE A 213 19.06 29.62 17.93
C ILE A 213 19.49 28.84 19.18
N ILE A 214 18.59 28.71 20.15
CA ILE A 214 18.81 27.94 21.39
C ILE A 214 18.50 26.47 21.15
N ALA A 215 17.39 26.19 20.44
CA ALA A 215 16.97 24.84 20.10
C ALA A 215 16.31 24.83 18.71
N PHE A 216 16.59 23.77 17.96
CA PHE A 216 16.07 23.53 16.62
C PHE A 216 15.66 22.08 16.44
N ASP A 217 14.37 21.83 16.23
CA ASP A 217 13.81 20.50 15.97
C ASP A 217 13.31 20.44 14.50
N PHE A 218 13.59 19.34 13.79
CA PHE A 218 13.27 19.15 12.38
C PHE A 218 12.96 17.70 11.98
#